data_AF-A0A509AIB5-F1
#
_entry.id   AF-A0A509AIB5-F1
#
_cell.length_a   1.000
_cell.length_b   1.000
_cell.length_c   1.000
_cell.angle_alpha   90.00
_cell.angle_beta   90.00
_cell.angle_gamma   90.00
#
_symmetry.space_group_name_H-M   'P 1'
#
loop_
_entity.id
_entity.type
_entity.pdbx_description
1 polymer ?
#
loop_
_entity_poly.entity_id
_entity_poly.type
_entity_poly.pdbx_seq_one_letter_code
_entity_poly.pdbx_strand_id
1 'polypeptide(L)'
;MMNMYNNITKSLKINCWPSFIPLKIFQNNCFITHKKYISVLANELRSGNIFFHNDKYCEVTEQRQIKQGRLATTNMIYFIDLSTLKSSSVKFACQAKVDKIEPIKVNVRIQYTDKQKNIVVCLDQNYEDVEIPMSIFGVSEEHLEPGMEISVFKHDDKIIKVNLPSSLLATLRKK
;
A
#
# COMPACT_ATOMS: atom_id res chain seq x y z
N MET A 1 -33.06 -67.11 34.27
CA MET A 1 -31.77 -67.62 33.79
C MET A 1 -30.74 -66.51 34.01
N MET A 2 -29.55 -66.89 34.46
CA MET A 2 -28.54 -66.10 35.20
C MET A 2 -27.77 -65.06 34.34
N ASN A 3 -27.44 -63.89 34.92
CA ASN A 3 -26.08 -63.29 35.01
C ASN A 3 -26.20 -61.84 35.53
N MET A 4 -25.75 -61.40 36.71
CA MET A 4 -24.44 -61.40 37.39
C MET A 4 -23.39 -60.36 36.91
N TYR A 5 -23.17 -59.39 37.82
CA TYR A 5 -21.93 -58.70 38.22
C TYR A 5 -21.43 -57.38 37.58
N ASN A 6 -21.53 -56.34 38.42
CA ASN A 6 -20.54 -55.33 38.86
C ASN A 6 -19.63 -54.62 37.85
N ASN A 7 -19.58 -53.29 37.96
CA ASN A 7 -18.33 -52.61 38.30
C ASN A 7 -18.53 -51.19 38.89
N ILE A 8 -18.28 -51.11 40.21
CA ILE A 8 -17.38 -50.18 40.91
C ILE A 8 -17.57 -48.67 40.64
N THR A 9 -18.30 -48.07 41.57
CA THR A 9 -18.26 -46.65 41.95
C THR A 9 -16.90 -46.28 42.56
N LYS A 10 -16.23 -45.25 42.01
CA LYS A 10 -15.21 -44.47 42.73
C LYS A 10 -15.55 -42.98 42.65
N SER A 11 -16.13 -42.49 43.74
CA SER A 11 -16.27 -41.07 44.05
C SER A 11 -14.91 -40.55 44.51
N LEU A 12 -14.28 -39.68 43.70
CA LEU A 12 -13.15 -38.87 44.12
C LEU A 12 -13.68 -37.47 44.44
N LYS A 13 -13.86 -37.21 45.74
CA LYS A 13 -13.94 -35.84 46.28
C LYS A 13 -12.55 -35.24 46.20
N ILE A 14 -12.38 -34.22 45.35
CA ILE A 14 -11.20 -33.36 45.38
C ILE A 14 -11.71 -31.95 45.65
N ASN A 15 -11.35 -31.46 46.83
CA ASN A 15 -11.57 -30.10 47.27
C ASN A 15 -10.55 -29.20 46.55
N CYS A 16 -11.01 -28.25 45.74
CA CYS A 16 -10.17 -27.19 45.21
C CYS A 16 -10.84 -25.84 45.48
N TRP A 17 -10.28 -25.08 46.41
CA TRP A 17 -10.54 -23.64 46.57
C TRP A 17 -10.17 -22.91 45.26
N PRO A 18 -10.99 -21.98 44.75
CA PRO A 18 -10.54 -21.10 43.68
C PRO A 18 -9.69 -19.99 44.30
N SER A 19 -8.37 -20.09 44.15
CA SER A 19 -7.49 -18.93 44.27
C SER A 19 -7.86 -17.95 43.15
N PHE A 20 -8.58 -16.89 43.51
CA PHE A 20 -8.85 -15.75 42.65
C PHE A 20 -7.51 -15.10 42.25
N ILE A 21 -7.10 -15.34 41.01
CA ILE A 21 -6.01 -14.61 40.38
C ILE A 21 -6.67 -13.40 39.68
N PRO A 22 -6.29 -12.15 40.00
CA PRO A 22 -6.84 -11.00 39.29
C PRO A 22 -6.30 -11.00 37.86
N LEU A 23 -7.19 -11.20 36.90
CA LEU A 23 -6.94 -10.96 35.48
C LEU A 23 -6.49 -9.50 35.31
N LYS A 24 -5.20 -9.29 35.08
CA LYS A 24 -4.70 -8.04 34.51
C LYS A 24 -5.29 -7.92 33.11
N ILE A 25 -6.31 -7.07 32.98
CA ILE A 25 -6.83 -6.60 31.70
C ILE A 25 -5.69 -5.80 31.07
N PHE A 26 -4.94 -6.44 30.19
CA PHE A 26 -3.99 -5.78 29.32
C PHE A 26 -4.84 -4.99 28.32
N GLN A 27 -4.84 -3.67 28.44
CA GLN A 27 -5.49 -2.78 27.48
C GLN A 27 -4.76 -2.94 26.15
N ASN A 28 -5.31 -3.77 25.27
CA ASN A 28 -4.91 -3.81 23.88
C ASN A 28 -5.40 -2.50 23.25
N ASN A 29 -4.48 -1.54 23.09
CA ASN A 29 -4.67 -0.42 22.19
C ASN A 29 -4.73 -0.97 20.76
N CYS A 30 -5.90 -1.46 20.34
CA CYS A 30 -6.22 -1.64 18.94
C CYS A 30 -6.37 -0.26 18.31
N PHE A 31 -5.26 0.31 17.87
CA PHE A 31 -5.28 1.39 16.90
C PHE A 31 -5.89 0.81 15.62
N ILE A 32 -7.19 1.01 15.44
CA ILE A 32 -7.88 0.76 14.19
C ILE A 32 -7.35 1.83 13.23
N THR A 33 -6.26 1.52 12.55
CA THR A 33 -5.83 2.29 11.39
C THR A 33 -6.91 2.09 10.34
N HIS A 34 -7.74 3.12 10.15
CA HIS A 34 -8.72 3.16 9.08
C HIS A 34 -7.97 3.08 7.76
N LYS A 35 -7.91 1.86 7.22
CA LYS A 35 -7.36 1.56 5.91
C LYS A 35 -8.15 2.34 4.86
N LYS A 36 -7.59 3.42 4.33
CA LYS A 36 -8.19 4.25 3.26
C LYS A 36 -8.03 3.61 1.87
N TYR A 37 -8.30 2.31 1.76
CA TYR A 37 -8.39 1.65 0.46
C TYR A 37 -9.84 1.39 0.08
N ILE A 38 -10.09 1.41 -1.21
CA ILE A 38 -11.38 1.06 -1.80
C ILE A 38 -11.19 -0.28 -2.48
N SER A 39 -11.95 -1.29 -2.05
CA SER A 39 -11.93 -2.60 -2.69
C SER A 39 -12.69 -2.53 -4.01
N VAL A 40 -11.97 -2.64 -5.12
CA VAL A 40 -12.52 -2.59 -6.49
C VAL A 40 -12.23 -3.90 -7.21
N LEU A 41 -12.93 -4.16 -8.32
CA LEU A 41 -12.61 -5.32 -9.14
C LEU A 41 -11.32 -5.08 -9.93
N ALA A 42 -10.53 -6.13 -10.16
CA ALA A 42 -9.33 -6.05 -11.00
C ALA A 42 -9.64 -5.60 -12.44
N ASN A 43 -10.89 -5.78 -12.89
CA ASN A 43 -11.37 -5.28 -14.17
C ASN A 43 -11.57 -3.75 -14.22
N GLU A 44 -11.79 -3.11 -13.08
CA GLU A 44 -12.06 -1.67 -12.97
C GLU A 44 -10.78 -0.83 -12.89
N LEU A 45 -9.62 -1.48 -12.69
CA LEU A 45 -8.33 -0.80 -12.68
C LEU A 45 -8.02 -0.20 -14.06
N ARG A 46 -7.70 1.10 -14.08
CA ARG A 46 -7.28 1.84 -15.28
C ARG A 46 -5.84 2.30 -15.17
N SER A 47 -5.24 2.67 -16.29
CA SER A 47 -3.91 3.28 -16.31
C SER A 47 -3.88 4.52 -15.42
N GLY A 48 -2.81 4.66 -14.63
CA GLY A 48 -2.66 5.70 -13.63
C GLY A 48 -3.34 5.41 -12.28
N ASN A 49 -4.18 4.38 -12.16
CA ASN A 49 -4.67 3.97 -10.85
C ASN A 49 -3.53 3.39 -10.01
N ILE A 50 -3.54 3.71 -8.72
CA ILE A 50 -2.63 3.13 -7.75
C ILE A 50 -3.40 2.08 -6.96
N PHE A 51 -2.81 0.90 -6.81
CA PHE A 51 -3.38 -0.20 -6.05
C PHE A 51 -2.31 -0.83 -5.15
N PHE A 52 -2.77 -1.54 -4.13
CA PHE A 52 -1.91 -2.23 -3.19
C PHE A 52 -1.77 -3.70 -3.58
N HIS A 53 -0.54 -4.17 -3.73
CA HIS A 53 -0.24 -5.56 -4.08
C HIS A 53 1.05 -6.02 -3.43
N ASN A 54 1.02 -7.18 -2.75
CA ASN A 54 2.17 -7.77 -2.05
C ASN A 54 2.89 -6.76 -1.14
N ASP A 55 2.13 -6.03 -0.34
CA ASP A 55 2.60 -4.99 0.59
C ASP A 55 3.32 -3.80 -0.06
N LYS A 56 3.10 -3.59 -1.36
CA LYS A 56 3.68 -2.50 -2.15
C LYS A 56 2.61 -1.67 -2.84
N TYR A 57 2.97 -0.40 -3.07
CA TYR A 57 2.20 0.52 -3.89
C TYR A 57 2.59 0.33 -5.35
N CYS A 58 1.62 0.03 -6.20
CA CYS A 58 1.82 -0.24 -7.62
C CYS A 58 0.95 0.71 -8.44
N GLU A 59 1.53 1.35 -9.45
CA GLU A 59 0.80 2.16 -10.41
C GLU A 59 0.54 1.36 -11.69
N VAL A 60 -0.71 1.29 -12.11
CA VAL A 60 -1.10 0.58 -13.34
C VAL A 60 -0.61 1.37 -14.57
N THR A 61 0.17 0.72 -15.42
CA THR A 61 0.57 1.26 -16.73
C THR A 61 -0.44 0.86 -17.80
N GLU A 62 -0.74 -0.42 -17.90
CA GLU A 62 -1.65 -0.98 -18.90
C GLU A 62 -2.48 -2.12 -18.33
N GLN A 63 -3.69 -2.27 -18.85
CA GLN A 63 -4.60 -3.37 -18.52
C GLN A 63 -5.00 -4.09 -19.81
N ARG A 64 -4.86 -5.42 -19.86
CA ARG A 64 -5.25 -6.24 -21.00
C ARG A 64 -6.13 -7.40 -20.56
N GLN A 65 -7.27 -7.56 -21.21
CA GLN A 65 -8.15 -8.70 -20.97
C GLN A 65 -7.79 -9.84 -21.93
N ILE A 66 -7.45 -11.00 -21.37
CA ILE A 66 -7.10 -12.21 -22.11
C ILE A 66 -8.29 -13.15 -22.08
N LYS A 67 -8.92 -13.35 -23.23
CA LYS A 67 -10.01 -14.31 -23.46
C LYS A 67 -9.42 -15.54 -24.15
N GLN A 68 -9.49 -16.71 -23.53
CA GLN A 68 -8.93 -17.94 -24.09
C GLN A 68 -10.06 -18.94 -24.38
N GLY A 69 -10.71 -18.82 -25.54
CA GLY A 69 -11.74 -19.76 -26.01
C GLY A 69 -12.81 -20.07 -24.95
N ARG A 70 -12.83 -21.33 -24.48
CA ARG A 70 -13.79 -21.82 -23.46
C ARG A 70 -13.33 -21.64 -22.01
N LEU A 71 -12.16 -21.07 -21.77
CA LEU A 71 -11.62 -20.84 -20.43
C LEU A 71 -12.09 -19.51 -19.84
N ALA A 72 -11.98 -19.40 -18.52
CA ALA A 72 -12.30 -18.18 -17.80
C ALA A 72 -11.42 -17.01 -18.28
N THR A 73 -12.05 -15.84 -18.43
CA THR A 73 -11.35 -14.63 -18.84
C THR A 73 -10.46 -14.11 -17.72
N THR A 74 -9.22 -13.77 -18.06
CA THR A 74 -8.20 -13.29 -17.11
C THR A 74 -7.80 -11.86 -17.47
N ASN A 75 -7.56 -11.02 -16.47
CA ASN A 75 -7.06 -9.67 -16.64
C ASN A 75 -5.56 -9.64 -16.35
N MET A 76 -4.76 -9.29 -17.36
CA MET A 76 -3.33 -9.06 -17.26
C MET A 76 -3.11 -7.59 -16.97
N ILE A 77 -2.53 -7.27 -15.81
CA ILE A 77 -2.25 -5.90 -15.40
C ILE A 77 -0.73 -5.71 -15.43
N TYR A 78 -0.29 -4.71 -16.18
CA TYR A 78 1.09 -4.22 -16.20
C TYR A 78 1.15 -2.99 -15.29
N PHE A 79 2.13 -2.97 -14.40
CA PHE A 79 2.27 -1.92 -13.40
C PHE A 79 3.74 -1.61 -13.11
N ILE A 80 3.97 -0.48 -12.45
CA ILE A 80 5.27 -0.06 -11.95
C ILE A 80 5.19 -0.02 -10.42
N ASP A 81 6.16 -0.66 -9.76
CA ASP A 81 6.33 -0.57 -8.31
C ASP A 81 6.82 0.83 -7.93
N LEU A 82 6.08 1.57 -7.12
CA LEU A 82 6.43 2.96 -6.79
C LEU A 82 7.63 3.08 -5.84
N SER A 83 7.99 2.01 -5.13
CA SER A 83 9.19 1.98 -4.27
C SER A 83 10.48 1.66 -5.01
N THR A 84 10.42 0.86 -6.08
CA THR A 84 11.61 0.41 -6.82
C THR A 84 11.67 0.94 -8.25
N LEU A 85 10.60 1.58 -8.71
CA LEU A 85 10.39 2.09 -10.08
C LEU A 85 10.54 1.01 -11.17
N LYS A 86 10.39 -0.27 -10.80
CA LYS A 86 10.48 -1.41 -11.73
C LYS A 86 9.12 -1.75 -12.31
N SER A 87 9.08 -2.03 -13.61
CA SER A 87 7.90 -2.56 -14.27
C SER A 87 7.72 -4.05 -13.97
N SER A 88 6.47 -4.47 -13.80
CA SER A 88 6.08 -5.84 -13.49
C SER A 88 4.68 -6.11 -14.03
N SER A 89 4.26 -7.38 -14.01
CA SER A 89 2.94 -7.75 -14.49
C SER A 89 2.36 -8.94 -13.73
N VAL A 90 1.04 -8.91 -13.51
CA VAL A 90 0.31 -9.94 -12.75
C VAL A 90 -1.00 -10.27 -13.45
N LYS A 91 -1.37 -11.55 -13.39
CA LYS A 91 -2.65 -12.07 -13.90
C LYS A 91 -3.65 -12.15 -12.75
N PHE A 92 -4.80 -11.52 -12.93
CA PHE A 92 -5.93 -11.58 -12.01
C PHE A 92 -7.12 -12.25 -12.67
N ALA A 93 -7.90 -13.00 -11.88
CA ALA A 93 -9.22 -13.42 -12.32
C ALA A 93 -10.12 -12.18 -12.52
N CYS A 94 -11.07 -12.24 -13.47
CA CYS A 94 -11.92 -11.09 -13.79
C CYS A 94 -12.68 -10.53 -12.58
N GLN A 95 -13.09 -11.43 -11.66
CA GLN A 95 -13.83 -11.09 -10.43
C GLN A 95 -12.93 -10.95 -9.18
N ALA A 96 -11.61 -10.97 -9.36
CA ALA A 96 -10.70 -10.75 -8.24
C ALA A 96 -10.86 -9.32 -7.72
N LYS A 97 -10.91 -9.16 -6.40
CA LYS A 97 -10.91 -7.86 -5.74
C LYS A 97 -9.48 -7.41 -5.48
N VAL A 98 -9.24 -6.12 -5.64
CA VAL A 98 -7.96 -5.45 -5.42
C VAL A 98 -8.20 -4.16 -4.65
N ASP A 99 -7.25 -3.82 -3.79
CA ASP A 99 -7.33 -2.64 -2.96
C ASP A 99 -6.79 -1.43 -3.74
N LYS A 100 -7.69 -0.61 -4.27
CA LYS A 100 -7.36 0.65 -4.94
C LYS A 100 -7.13 1.73 -3.89
N ILE A 101 -6.13 2.56 -4.16
CA ILE A 101 -5.76 3.70 -3.32
C ILE A 101 -6.11 4.98 -4.06
N GLU A 102 -6.72 5.92 -3.35
CA GLU A 102 -7.01 7.27 -3.85
C GLU A 102 -6.09 8.26 -3.14
N PRO A 103 -4.92 8.59 -3.72
CA PRO A 103 -3.98 9.51 -3.11
C PRO A 103 -4.49 10.95 -3.17
N ILE A 104 -4.09 11.73 -2.18
CA ILE A 104 -4.32 13.18 -2.15
C ILE A 104 -3.21 13.85 -2.95
N LYS A 105 -3.60 14.63 -3.96
CA LYS A 105 -2.67 15.42 -4.76
C LYS A 105 -2.46 16.78 -4.10
N VAL A 106 -1.20 17.11 -3.84
CA VAL A 106 -0.76 18.38 -3.28
C VAL A 106 0.27 19.02 -4.21
N ASN A 107 0.16 20.31 -4.47
CA ASN A 107 1.16 21.03 -5.27
C ASN A 107 2.15 21.71 -4.33
N VAL A 108 3.43 21.46 -4.53
CA VAL A 108 4.51 21.99 -3.70
C VAL A 108 5.60 22.60 -4.59
N ARG A 109 6.38 23.52 -4.01
CA ARG A 109 7.48 24.18 -4.70
C ARG A 109 8.82 23.74 -4.15
N ILE A 110 9.75 23.34 -4.99
CA ILE A 110 11.10 22.93 -4.57
C ILE A 110 11.85 24.14 -4.01
N GLN A 111 12.41 24.04 -2.81
CA GLN A 111 13.28 25.07 -2.25
C GLN A 111 14.74 24.76 -2.56
N TYR A 112 15.20 23.61 -2.07
CA TYR A 112 16.57 23.17 -2.26
C TYR A 112 16.67 21.64 -2.14
N THR A 113 17.82 21.16 -2.59
CA THR A 113 18.12 19.74 -2.69
C THR A 113 19.32 19.43 -1.82
N ASP A 114 19.14 18.61 -0.77
CA ASP A 114 20.22 18.20 0.12
C ASP A 114 20.75 16.83 -0.30
N LYS A 115 21.92 16.84 -0.95
CA LYS A 115 22.61 15.63 -1.41
C LYS A 115 23.24 14.81 -0.29
N GLN A 116 23.50 15.40 0.88
CA GLN A 116 24.09 14.66 2.00
C GLN A 116 23.06 13.77 2.67
N LYS A 117 21.83 14.28 2.82
CA LYS A 117 20.70 13.55 3.42
C LYS A 117 19.84 12.79 2.41
N ASN A 118 20.08 12.95 1.11
CA ASN A 118 19.27 12.41 0.03
C ASN A 118 17.79 12.84 0.11
N ILE A 119 17.55 14.11 0.44
CA ILE A 119 16.21 14.69 0.55
C ILE A 119 16.06 15.94 -0.33
N VAL A 120 14.84 16.15 -0.81
CA VAL A 120 14.41 17.37 -1.50
C VAL A 120 13.44 18.08 -0.58
N VAL A 121 13.75 19.31 -0.19
CA VAL A 121 12.90 20.12 0.67
C VAL A 121 11.98 20.96 -0.20
N CYS A 122 10.68 20.78 0.00
CA CYS A 122 9.64 21.46 -0.75
C CYS A 122 8.77 22.30 0.18
N LEU A 123 8.29 23.44 -0.31
CA LEU A 123 7.32 24.29 0.38
C LEU A 123 5.90 23.92 -0.06
N ASP A 124 5.03 23.61 0.89
CA ASP A 124 3.60 23.38 0.65
C ASP A 124 2.82 24.71 0.55
N GLN A 125 1.54 24.64 0.19
CA GLN A 125 0.63 25.81 0.13
C GLN A 125 0.45 26.49 1.50
N ASN A 126 0.61 25.72 2.58
CA ASN A 126 0.53 26.22 3.95
C ASN A 126 1.85 26.82 4.45
N TYR A 127 2.85 26.99 3.57
CA TYR A 127 4.21 27.40 3.93
C TYR A 127 4.91 26.45 4.91
N GLU A 128 4.51 25.18 4.91
CA GLU A 128 5.15 24.12 5.67
C GLU A 128 6.21 23.42 4.80
N ASP A 129 7.34 23.08 5.43
CA ASP A 129 8.41 22.34 4.78
C ASP A 129 8.08 20.84 4.73
N VAL A 130 8.14 20.29 3.53
CA VAL A 130 7.90 18.88 3.24
C VAL A 130 9.18 18.25 2.72
N GLU A 131 9.70 17.28 3.46
CA GLU A 131 10.88 16.51 3.05
C GLU A 131 10.45 15.33 2.17
N ILE A 132 11.04 15.25 0.98
CA ILE A 132 10.78 14.17 0.02
C ILE A 132 12.07 13.40 -0.23
N PRO A 133 12.10 12.07 -0.03
CA PRO A 133 13.26 11.26 -0.36
C PRO A 133 13.61 11.33 -1.85
N MET A 134 14.89 11.52 -2.16
CA MET A 134 15.39 11.55 -3.55
C MET A 134 15.05 10.29 -4.33
N SER A 135 15.04 9.13 -3.66
CA SER A 135 14.74 7.82 -4.27
C SER A 135 13.43 7.75 -5.06
N ILE A 136 12.46 8.65 -4.78
CA ILE A 136 11.18 8.72 -5.47
C ILE A 136 11.32 9.39 -6.85
N PHE A 137 12.32 10.26 -7.03
CA PHE A 137 12.57 11.01 -8.27
C PHE A 137 13.37 10.21 -9.31
N GLY A 138 14.21 9.26 -8.85
CA GLY A 138 14.97 8.36 -9.71
C GLY A 138 15.90 9.11 -10.67
N VAL A 139 15.72 8.91 -11.98
CA VAL A 139 16.58 9.54 -13.01
C VAL A 139 16.45 11.07 -13.05
N SER A 140 15.40 11.62 -12.44
CA SER A 140 15.10 13.06 -12.52
C SER A 140 15.84 13.91 -11.49
N GLU A 141 16.59 13.28 -10.58
CA GLU A 141 17.30 13.95 -9.47
C GLU A 141 18.28 15.03 -9.93
N GLU A 142 18.98 14.82 -11.04
CA GLU A 142 19.98 15.77 -11.57
C GLU A 142 19.38 17.06 -12.14
N HIS A 143 18.09 17.04 -12.47
CA HIS A 143 17.41 18.10 -13.19
C HIS A 143 16.46 18.93 -12.30
N LEU A 144 16.47 18.68 -10.99
CA LEU A 144 15.64 19.42 -10.04
C LEU A 144 16.26 20.79 -9.77
N GLU A 145 15.60 21.84 -10.26
CA GLU A 145 15.99 23.22 -10.00
C GLU A 145 15.16 23.83 -8.86
N PRO A 146 15.77 24.68 -8.02
CA PRO A 146 15.07 25.49 -7.03
C PRO A 146 13.95 26.33 -7.67
N GLY A 147 12.81 26.39 -7.01
CA GLY A 147 11.67 27.20 -7.43
C GLY A 147 10.71 26.50 -8.40
N MET A 148 10.97 25.26 -8.81
CA MET A 148 10.05 24.47 -9.63
C MET A 148 8.81 24.03 -8.85
N GLU A 149 7.65 24.04 -9.51
CA GLU A 149 6.40 23.50 -8.97
C GLU A 149 6.23 22.03 -9.38
N ILE A 150 5.96 21.17 -8.40
CA ILE A 150 5.74 19.74 -8.57
C ILE A 150 4.44 19.32 -7.90
N SER A 151 3.83 18.23 -8.37
CA SER A 151 2.66 17.63 -7.70
C SER A 151 3.07 16.37 -6.95
N VAL A 152 2.81 16.34 -5.65
CA VAL A 152 3.10 15.21 -4.75
C VAL A 152 1.81 14.48 -4.43
N PHE A 153 1.84 13.16 -4.50
CA PHE A 153 0.75 12.27 -4.15
C PHE A 153 1.01 11.66 -2.77
N LYS A 154 0.19 12.04 -1.79
CA LYS A 154 0.27 11.57 -0.40
C LYS A 154 -0.85 10.56 -0.12
N HIS A 155 -0.55 9.56 0.70
CA HIS A 155 -1.52 8.61 1.25
C HIS A 155 -1.12 8.25 2.67
N ASP A 156 -2.03 8.47 3.62
CA ASP A 156 -1.77 8.29 5.06
C ASP A 156 -0.43 8.90 5.49
N ASP A 157 -0.23 10.16 5.09
CA ASP A 157 0.97 10.99 5.31
C ASP A 157 2.27 10.48 4.66
N LYS A 158 2.21 9.32 4.00
CA LYS A 158 3.31 8.79 3.20
C LYS A 158 3.27 9.36 1.78
N ILE A 159 4.40 9.85 1.32
CA ILE A 159 4.58 10.24 -0.08
C ILE A 159 4.75 8.97 -0.91
N ILE A 160 3.85 8.76 -1.87
CA ILE A 160 3.89 7.58 -2.75
C ILE A 160 4.53 7.93 -4.10
N LYS A 161 4.17 9.07 -4.66
CA LYS A 161 4.53 9.44 -6.03
C LYS A 161 4.74 10.94 -6.15
N VAL A 162 5.66 11.33 -7.02
CA VAL A 162 5.84 12.71 -7.45
C VAL A 162 5.59 12.80 -8.96
N ASN A 163 4.93 13.86 -9.39
CA ASN A 163 4.76 14.20 -10.78
C ASN A 163 5.47 15.51 -11.09
N LEU A 164 6.31 15.45 -12.12
CA LEU A 164 7.21 16.52 -12.53
C LEU A 164 6.53 17.43 -13.55
N PRO A 165 6.93 18.71 -13.62
CA PRO A 165 6.42 19.62 -14.62
C PRO A 165 6.75 19.14 -16.03
N SER A 166 5.87 19.46 -16.99
CA SER A 166 5.99 19.02 -18.38
C SER A 166 7.27 19.54 -19.06
N SER A 167 7.76 20.71 -18.64
CA SER A 167 9.03 21.29 -19.10
C SER A 167 10.22 20.37 -18.81
N LEU A 168 10.32 19.88 -17.58
CA LEU A 168 11.39 18.99 -17.15
C LEU A 168 11.26 17.61 -17.83
N LEU A 169 10.04 17.07 -17.92
CA LEU A 169 9.78 15.81 -18.63
C LEU A 169 10.17 15.89 -20.12
N ALA A 170 10.01 17.05 -20.76
CA ALA A 170 10.42 17.24 -22.14
C ALA A 170 11.95 17.22 -22.31
N THR A 171 12.70 17.76 -21.34
CA THR A 171 14.17 17.69 -21.32
C THR A 171 14.65 16.26 -21.15
N LEU A 172 14.02 15.48 -20.27
CA LEU A 172 14.36 14.07 -20.04
C LEU A 172 14.13 13.18 -21.28
N ARG A 173 13.09 13.45 -22.07
CA ARG A 173 12.77 12.65 -23.28
C ARG A 173 13.72 12.87 -24.46
N LYS A 174 14.45 13.99 -24.47
CA LYS A 174 15.36 14.34 -25.59
C LYS A 174 16.72 13.66 -25.50
N LYS A 175 17.03 13.07 -24.36
CA LYS A 175 18.29 12.39 -24.06
C LYS A 175 18.12 10.89 -24.27
#